data_AF-A0A4R1IB25-F1
#
_entry.id   AF-A0A4R1IB25-F1
#
_cell.length_a   1.000
_cell.length_b   1.000
_cell.length_c   1.000
_cell.angle_alpha   90.00
_cell.angle_beta   90.00
_cell.angle_gamma   90.00
#
_symmetry.space_group_name_H-M   'P 1'
#
loop_
_entity.id
_entity.type
_entity.pdbx_description
1 polymer ?
#
loop_
_entity_poly.entity_id
_entity_poly.type
_entity_poly.pdbx_seq_one_letter_code
_entity_poly.pdbx_strand_id
1 'polypeptide(L)'
;MSDTEISGRDWFVEGKALTYAIAYIQSLPKERQEWSDMQDMIRILRAKVSPETLALMAYDVEIHAGRRVNLRVEETSREVIQFDFIFDQNHIKLHEMRDHHCGHQSGYVSLKPDSTPAATA
;
A
#
# COMPACT_ATOMS: atom_id res chain seq x y z
N MET A 1 19.54 16.87 9.09
CA MET A 1 19.91 16.57 7.70
C MET A 1 19.38 17.72 6.87
N SER A 2 20.18 18.31 5.98
CA SER A 2 19.80 19.53 5.26
C SER A 2 18.69 19.24 4.27
N ASP A 3 17.51 19.75 4.56
CA ASP A 3 16.32 19.70 3.72
C ASP A 3 16.54 20.54 2.46
N THR A 4 16.87 19.89 1.35
CA THR A 4 16.68 20.49 0.02
C THR A 4 15.64 19.68 -0.71
N GLU A 5 14.42 19.72 -0.16
CA GLU A 5 13.23 19.48 -0.97
C GLU A 5 13.18 20.62 -2.01
N ILE A 6 13.40 20.28 -3.27
CA ILE A 6 13.53 21.23 -4.37
C ILE A 6 12.17 21.87 -4.67
N SER A 7 11.09 21.08 -4.65
CA SER A 7 9.77 21.52 -5.13
C SER A 7 8.60 21.34 -4.16
N GLY A 8 8.82 20.83 -2.95
CA GLY A 8 7.73 20.43 -2.04
C GLY A 8 6.96 19.16 -2.49
N ARG A 9 7.39 18.55 -3.60
CA ARG A 9 6.73 17.41 -4.26
C ARG A 9 7.71 16.31 -4.65
N ASP A 10 8.95 16.42 -4.21
CA ASP A 10 10.03 15.54 -4.66
C ASP A 10 9.74 14.10 -4.24
N TRP A 11 9.24 13.90 -3.02
CA TRP A 11 8.81 12.60 -2.51
C TRP A 11 7.72 11.95 -3.39
N PHE A 12 6.80 12.76 -3.92
CA PHE A 12 5.71 12.27 -4.77
C PHE A 12 6.23 11.90 -6.17
N VAL A 13 7.16 12.69 -6.70
CA VAL A 13 7.83 12.40 -7.97
C VAL A 13 8.69 11.14 -7.87
N GLU A 14 9.46 10.98 -6.78
CA GLU A 14 10.22 9.76 -6.49
C GLU A 14 9.31 8.53 -6.43
N GLY A 15 8.20 8.62 -5.68
CA GLY A 15 7.25 7.52 -5.54
C GLY A 15 6.63 7.12 -6.89
N LYS A 16 6.23 8.10 -7.71
CA LYS A 16 5.75 7.84 -9.07
C LYS A 16 6.82 7.19 -9.93
N ALA A 17 8.03 7.74 -9.97
CA ALA A 17 9.13 7.22 -10.78
C ALA A 17 9.44 5.75 -10.41
N LEU A 18 9.46 5.45 -9.10
CA LEU A 18 9.66 4.10 -8.60
C LEU A 18 8.54 3.15 -9.02
N THR A 19 7.29 3.61 -8.98
CA THR A 19 6.12 2.83 -9.42
C THR A 19 6.19 2.51 -10.92
N TYR A 20 6.61 3.46 -11.77
CA TYR A 20 6.84 3.21 -13.20
C TYR A 20 7.98 2.21 -13.43
N ALA A 21 9.08 2.30 -12.68
CA ALA A 21 10.20 1.37 -12.79
C ALA A 21 9.75 -0.06 -12.46
N ILE A 22 9.00 -0.24 -11.37
CA ILE A 22 8.43 -1.55 -10.98
C ILE A 22 7.51 -2.07 -12.09
N ALA A 23 6.59 -1.25 -12.60
CA ALA A 23 5.68 -1.65 -13.68
C ALA A 23 6.43 -2.05 -14.96
N TYR A 24 7.52 -1.36 -15.28
CA TYR A 24 8.39 -1.73 -16.40
C TYR A 24 9.05 -3.09 -16.17
N ILE A 25 9.68 -3.32 -15.00
CA ILE A 25 10.33 -4.60 -14.69
C ILE A 25 9.30 -5.74 -14.77
N GLN A 26 8.12 -5.59 -14.16
CA GLN A 26 7.05 -6.62 -14.18
C GLN A 26 6.57 -6.98 -15.58
N SER A 27 6.77 -6.07 -16.53
CA SER A 27 6.34 -6.27 -17.91
C SER A 27 7.38 -6.94 -18.79
N LEU A 28 8.60 -7.12 -18.30
CA LEU A 28 9.65 -7.88 -18.99
C LEU A 28 9.34 -9.39 -18.91
N PRO A 29 9.89 -10.20 -19.83
CA PRO A 29 9.91 -11.65 -19.68
C PRO A 29 10.50 -12.06 -18.33
N LYS A 30 10.00 -13.14 -17.70
CA LYS A 30 10.32 -13.53 -16.32
C LYS A 30 11.83 -13.65 -16.07
N GLU A 31 12.57 -14.15 -17.04
CA GLU A 31 14.02 -14.33 -17.02
C GLU A 31 14.82 -13.01 -17.07
N ARG A 32 14.16 -11.89 -17.36
CA ARG A 32 14.72 -10.53 -17.36
C ARG A 32 14.14 -9.64 -16.26
N GLN A 33 13.26 -10.20 -15.42
CA GLN A 33 12.76 -9.48 -14.27
C GLN A 33 13.82 -9.56 -13.18
N GLU A 34 14.48 -8.43 -12.90
CA GLU A 34 15.39 -8.30 -11.77
C GLU A 34 14.57 -8.35 -10.47
N TRP A 35 14.18 -9.57 -10.06
CA TRP A 35 13.21 -9.81 -9.00
C TRP A 35 13.65 -9.25 -7.66
N SER A 36 14.93 -9.39 -7.31
CA SER A 36 15.48 -8.86 -6.05
C SER A 36 15.33 -7.34 -6.00
N ASP A 37 15.82 -6.65 -7.02
CA ASP A 37 15.77 -5.20 -7.12
C ASP A 37 14.31 -4.70 -7.13
N MET A 38 13.43 -5.36 -7.88
CA MET A 38 12.01 -5.03 -7.91
C MET A 38 11.36 -5.16 -6.52
N GLN A 39 11.68 -6.21 -5.76
CA GLN A 39 11.16 -6.40 -4.41
C GLN A 39 11.68 -5.33 -3.45
N ASP A 40 12.96 -4.96 -3.55
CA ASP A 40 13.54 -3.87 -2.74
C ASP A 40 12.93 -2.51 -3.10
N MET A 41 12.68 -2.24 -4.38
CA MET A 41 11.95 -1.07 -4.82
C MET A 41 10.53 -1.02 -4.22
N ILE A 42 9.79 -2.14 -4.21
CA ILE A 42 8.46 -2.22 -3.58
C ILE A 42 8.56 -1.94 -2.07
N ARG A 43 9.56 -2.49 -1.37
CA ARG A 43 9.77 -2.25 0.07
C ARG A 43 10.06 -0.78 0.35
N ILE A 44 10.96 -0.16 -0.42
CA ILE A 44 11.29 1.27 -0.30
C ILE A 44 10.05 2.12 -0.51
N LEU A 45 9.26 1.83 -1.55
CA LEU A 45 8.05 2.57 -1.86
C LEU A 45 7.03 2.49 -0.72
N ARG A 46 6.76 1.29 -0.20
CA ARG A 46 5.82 1.05 0.91
C ARG A 46 6.28 1.67 2.23
N ALA A 47 7.59 1.77 2.46
CA ALA A 47 8.13 2.42 3.65
C ALA A 47 7.99 3.94 3.60
N LYS A 48 7.96 4.54 2.40
CA LYS A 48 7.91 5.99 2.20
C LYS A 48 6.49 6.55 2.02
N VAL A 49 5.55 5.73 1.55
CA VAL A 49 4.26 6.20 1.04
C VAL A 49 3.10 5.51 1.74
N SER A 50 2.04 6.27 2.09
CA SER A 50 0.83 5.70 2.70
C SER A 50 0.13 4.72 1.75
N PRO A 51 -0.63 3.73 2.27
CA PRO A 51 -1.37 2.79 1.42
C PRO A 51 -2.31 3.46 0.40
N GLU A 52 -2.98 4.54 0.79
CA GLU A 52 -3.89 5.30 -0.08
C GLU A 52 -3.13 5.97 -1.22
N THR A 53 -2.00 6.60 -0.89
CA THR A 53 -1.15 7.26 -1.88
C THR A 53 -0.51 6.24 -2.81
N LEU A 54 -0.14 5.07 -2.30
CA LEU A 54 0.37 3.95 -3.08
C LEU A 54 -0.67 3.45 -4.08
N ALA A 55 -1.93 3.32 -3.66
CA ALA A 55 -3.04 2.93 -4.55
C ALA A 55 -3.27 3.96 -5.66
N LEU A 56 -3.21 5.26 -5.34
CA LEU A 56 -3.30 6.34 -6.33
C LEU A 56 -2.15 6.27 -7.33
N MET A 57 -0.91 6.08 -6.87
CA MET A 57 0.25 5.94 -7.76
C MET A 57 0.13 4.72 -8.68
N ALA A 58 -0.33 3.59 -8.15
CA ALA A 58 -0.56 2.37 -8.94
C ALA A 58 -1.63 2.59 -10.02
N TYR A 59 -2.73 3.25 -9.66
CA TYR A 59 -3.82 3.59 -10.58
C TYR A 59 -3.36 4.55 -11.68
N ASP A 60 -2.62 5.61 -11.32
CA ASP A 60 -2.04 6.55 -12.29
C ASP A 60 -1.11 5.86 -13.29
N VAL A 61 -0.28 4.93 -12.83
CA VAL A 61 0.60 4.14 -13.70
C VAL A 61 -0.21 3.22 -14.61
N GLU A 62 -1.27 2.58 -14.11
CA GLU A 62 -2.15 1.75 -14.94
C GLU A 62 -2.79 2.55 -16.08
N ILE A 63 -3.30 3.76 -15.78
CA ILE A 63 -3.87 4.64 -16.82
C ILE A 63 -2.81 5.05 -17.84
N HIS A 64 -1.65 5.52 -17.39
CA HIS A 64 -0.67 6.12 -18.28
C HIS A 64 0.16 5.11 -19.07
N ALA A 65 0.54 3.99 -18.45
CA ALA A 65 1.36 2.96 -19.08
C ALA A 65 0.51 1.85 -19.72
N GLY A 66 -0.79 1.80 -19.43
CA GLY A 66 -1.67 0.70 -19.86
C GLY A 66 -1.28 -0.64 -19.22
N ARG A 67 -0.61 -0.61 -18.06
CA ARG A 67 -0.04 -1.80 -17.41
C ARG A 67 -0.40 -1.81 -15.94
N ARG A 68 -0.99 -2.92 -15.49
CA ARG A 68 -1.21 -3.17 -14.06
C ARG A 68 0.12 -3.38 -13.36
N VAL A 69 0.29 -2.73 -12.22
CA VAL A 69 1.45 -2.89 -11.34
C VAL A 69 1.04 -3.65 -10.08
N ASN A 70 1.82 -4.67 -9.72
CA ASN A 70 1.66 -5.40 -8.48
C ASN A 70 2.66 -4.88 -7.44
N LEU A 71 2.17 -4.24 -6.38
CA LEU A 71 3.00 -3.66 -5.32
C LEU A 71 2.99 -4.51 -4.03
N ARG A 72 2.75 -5.82 -4.18
CA ARG A 72 2.87 -6.79 -3.10
C ARG A 72 4.32 -7.21 -2.95
N VAL A 73 4.80 -7.21 -1.71
CA VAL A 73 6.09 -7.80 -1.37
C VAL A 73 5.88 -9.31 -1.30
N GLU A 74 6.66 -10.07 -2.05
CA GLU A 74 6.69 -11.52 -1.89
C GLU A 74 7.65 -11.83 -0.74
N GLU A 75 7.07 -12.08 0.42
CA GLU A 75 7.82 -12.53 1.59
C GLU A 75 8.16 -14.01 1.39
N THR A 76 9.45 -14.31 1.24
CA THR A 76 9.97 -15.66 1.39
C THR A 76 9.74 -16.11 2.83
N SER A 77 8.57 -16.67 3.10
CA SER A 77 8.17 -17.37 4.32
C SER A 77 8.41 -16.62 5.64
N ARG A 78 7.44 -15.82 6.08
CA ARG A 78 6.93 -15.74 7.46
C ARG A 78 5.72 -14.79 7.52
N GLU A 79 4.55 -15.38 7.82
CA GLU A 79 3.25 -14.76 8.14
C GLU A 79 2.72 -13.69 7.17
N VAL A 80 1.94 -14.18 6.18
CA VAL A 80 1.15 -13.36 5.28
C VAL A 80 0.01 -12.68 6.05
N ILE A 81 0.05 -11.36 6.22
CA ILE A 81 -1.14 -10.59 6.58
C ILE A 81 -1.79 -10.13 5.27
N GLN A 82 -2.82 -10.87 4.83
CA GLN A 82 -3.65 -10.51 3.70
C GLN A 82 -4.57 -9.35 4.09
N PHE A 83 -4.39 -8.18 3.47
CA PHE A 83 -5.35 -7.08 3.53
C PHE A 83 -6.11 -7.02 2.22
N ASP A 84 -7.38 -7.43 2.24
CA ASP A 84 -8.31 -7.21 1.14
C ASP A 84 -8.99 -5.85 1.32
N PHE A 85 -8.62 -4.89 0.46
CA PHE A 85 -9.30 -3.61 0.38
C PHE A 85 -10.56 -3.76 -0.46
N ILE A 86 -11.72 -3.88 0.19
CA ILE A 86 -13.02 -3.77 -0.48
C ILE A 86 -13.35 -2.28 -0.56
N PHE A 87 -13.20 -1.71 -1.76
CA PHE A 87 -13.68 -0.35 -2.06
C PHE A 87 -15.20 -0.39 -2.28
N ASP A 88 -15.96 -0.01 -1.26
CA ASP A 88 -17.34 0.43 -1.41
C ASP A 88 -17.37 1.96 -1.25
N GLN A 89 -18.14 2.66 -2.08
CA GLN A 89 -18.01 4.08 -2.37
C GLN A 89 -18.24 5.05 -1.19
N ASN A 90 -18.37 4.57 0.06
CA ASN A 90 -18.57 5.45 1.22
C ASN A 90 -17.92 5.00 2.55
N HIS A 91 -17.17 3.88 2.65
CA HIS A 91 -16.49 3.51 3.91
C HIS A 91 -15.24 2.64 3.70
N ILE A 92 -14.11 3.03 4.32
CA ILE A 92 -12.94 2.17 4.46
C ILE A 92 -13.20 1.19 5.62
N LYS A 93 -13.29 -0.11 5.35
CA LYS A 93 -13.37 -1.16 6.38
C LYS A 93 -12.08 -2.00 6.35
N LEU A 94 -11.35 -2.00 7.45
CA LEU A 94 -10.22 -2.91 7.70
C LEU A 94 -10.78 -4.23 8.25
N HIS A 95 -10.51 -5.33 7.54
CA HIS A 95 -10.83 -6.68 8.02
C HIS A 95 -9.51 -7.38 8.35
N GLU A 96 -9.26 -7.63 9.64
CA GLU A 96 -8.13 -8.44 10.10
C GLU A 96 -8.62 -9.89 10.20
N MET A 97 -8.11 -10.79 9.35
CA MET A 97 -8.25 -12.23 9.52
C MET A 97 -6.92 -12.80 10.00
N ARG A 98 -6.92 -13.38 11.20
CA ARG A 98 -5.81 -14.20 11.70
C ARG A 98 -6.14 -15.65 11.44
N ASP A 99 -5.29 -16.36 10.71
CA ASP A 99 -5.36 -17.81 10.56
C ASP A 99 -4.91 -18.47 11.87
N HIS A 100 -5.86 -18.65 12.79
CA HIS A 100 -5.69 -19.57 13.90
C HIS A 100 -6.24 -20.94 13.50
N HIS A 101 -5.34 -21.88 13.24
CA HIS A 101 -5.67 -23.28 13.44
C HIS A 101 -6.13 -23.46 14.91
N CYS A 102 -7.38 -23.88 15.06
CA CYS A 102 -8.07 -24.30 16.28
C CYS A 102 -8.63 -23.18 17.18
N GLY A 103 -9.96 -23.16 17.32
CA GLY A 103 -10.67 -22.54 18.45
C GLY A 103 -11.39 -21.22 18.12
N HIS A 104 -12.71 -21.29 18.06
CA HIS A 104 -13.63 -20.13 18.06
C HIS A 104 -13.30 -19.10 19.16
N GLN A 105 -13.12 -17.83 18.78
CA GLN A 105 -13.77 -16.67 19.41
C GLN A 105 -13.56 -15.41 18.56
N SER A 106 -14.63 -14.97 17.87
CA SER A 106 -14.70 -13.67 17.20
C SER A 106 -14.92 -12.58 18.25
N GLY A 107 -13.94 -11.70 18.44
CA GLY A 107 -14.06 -10.50 19.28
C GLY A 107 -14.34 -9.28 18.41
N TYR A 108 -15.49 -8.64 18.59
CA TYR A 108 -15.85 -7.38 17.92
C TYR A 108 -15.40 -6.20 18.80
N VAL A 109 -14.54 -5.32 18.27
CA VAL A 109 -14.31 -4.00 18.87
C VAL A 109 -15.05 -2.96 18.04
N SER A 110 -16.17 -2.49 18.59
CA SER A 110 -16.96 -1.39 18.03
C SER A 110 -16.38 -0.07 18.55
N LEU A 111 -15.55 0.60 17.75
CA LEU A 111 -15.16 1.98 18.05
C LEU A 111 -16.35 2.88 17.71
N LYS A 112 -17.13 3.25 18.73
CA LYS A 112 -18.10 4.35 18.60
C LYS A 112 -17.31 5.66 18.43
N PRO A 113 -17.77 6.58 17.58
CA PRO A 113 -17.20 7.93 17.54
C PRO A 113 -17.43 8.60 18.91
N ASP A 114 -16.36 9.19 19.45
CA ASP A 114 -16.40 9.97 20.69
C ASP A 114 -17.49 11.04 20.61
N SER A 115 -18.53 10.88 21.43
CA SER A 115 -19.45 11.96 21.74
C SER A 115 -18.75 12.92 22.68
N THR A 116 -18.22 14.01 22.13
CA THR A 116 -17.87 15.22 22.88
C THR A 116 -19.10 15.70 23.65
N PRO A 117 -19.09 15.83 24.98
CA PRO A 117 -20.15 16.55 25.65
C PRO A 117 -19.97 18.05 25.37
N ALA A 118 -21.02 18.62 24.80
CA ALA A 118 -21.18 20.03 24.52
C ALA A 118 -20.94 20.88 25.77
N ALA A 119 -20.25 22.00 25.57
CA ALA A 119 -20.24 23.11 26.49
C ALA A 119 -21.68 23.63 26.69
N THR A 120 -22.06 23.84 27.95
CA THR A 120 -23.12 24.77 28.32
C THR A 120 -22.59 25.71 29.38
N ALA A 121 -23.00 26.97 29.21
CA ALA A 121 -22.65 28.18 29.95
C ALA A 121 -22.88 28.11 31.46
#